data_AF-A0A6N9PVL2-F1
#
_entry.id   AF-A0A6N9PVL2-F1
#
_cell.length_a   1.000
_cell.length_b   1.000
_cell.length_c   1.000
_cell.angle_alpha   90.00
_cell.angle_beta   90.00
_cell.angle_gamma   90.00
#
_symmetry.space_group_name_H-M   'P 1'
#
loop_
_entity.id
_entity.type
_entity.pdbx_description
1 polymer ?
#
loop_
_entity_poly.entity_id
_entity_poly.type
_entity_poly.pdbx_seq_one_letter_code
_entity_poly.pdbx_strand_id
1 'polypeptide(L)' 'MLGTEGPCLWVCDGKRRPLERPKRKKPFHVAATATVLPEEALRTNRQIRSALRPFRDRAGKS' A
#
# COMPACT_ATOMS: atom_id res chain seq x y z
N MET A 1 13.03 -28.40 -10.02
CA MET A 1 11.71 -27.77 -9.84
C MET A 1 11.87 -26.27 -9.97
N LEU A 2 11.32 -25.66 -11.02
CA LEU A 2 11.22 -24.20 -11.13
C LEU A 2 10.04 -23.78 -10.23
N GLY A 3 10.31 -23.07 -9.14
CA GLY A 3 9.27 -22.61 -8.22
C GLY A 3 8.42 -21.54 -8.89
N THR A 4 7.11 -21.79 -9.04
CA THR A 4 6.16 -20.77 -9.46
C THR A 4 5.98 -19.77 -8.33
N GLU A 5 6.27 -18.49 -8.57
CA GLU A 5 5.98 -17.45 -7.58
C GLU A 5 4.46 -17.37 -7.38
N GLY A 6 3.99 -17.70 -6.18
CA GLY A 6 2.57 -17.60 -5.82
C GLY A 6 2.05 -16.14 -5.85
N PRO A 7 0.75 -15.93 -5.60
CA PRO A 7 0.13 -14.61 -5.71
C PRO A 7 0.86 -13.57 -4.86
N CYS A 8 1.05 -12.37 -5.42
CA CYS A 8 1.71 -11.26 -4.75
C CYS A 8 0.93 -9.95 -4.95
N LEU A 9 1.16 -9.02 -4.02
CA LEU A 9 0.56 -7.70 -3.99
C LEU A 9 1.68 -6.64 -3.94
N TRP A 10 1.38 -5.45 -4.43
CA TRP A 10 2.27 -4.29 -4.38
C TRP A 10 1.74 -3.28 -3.38
N VAL A 11 2.61 -2.85 -2.46
CA VAL A 11 2.27 -1.88 -1.40
C VAL A 11 3.05 -0.59 -1.62
N CYS A 12 2.31 0.52 -1.65
CA CYS A 12 2.83 1.88 -1.80
C CYS A 12 2.29 2.79 -0.70
N ASP A 13 3.12 3.70 -0.21
CA ASP A 13 2.73 4.77 0.73
C ASP A 13 3.07 6.18 0.21
N GLY A 14 3.67 6.26 -0.99
CA GLY A 14 4.10 7.52 -1.61
C GLY A 14 5.27 8.23 -0.89
N LYS A 15 5.90 7.58 0.10
CA LYS A 15 7.06 8.11 0.86
C LYS A 15 8.18 7.08 0.97
N ARG A 16 8.04 6.07 1.85
CA ARG A 16 9.05 5.01 2.03
C ARG A 16 8.99 4.01 0.88
N ARG A 17 7.79 3.78 0.34
CA ARG A 17 7.49 2.91 -0.80
C ARG A 17 6.75 3.75 -1.85
N PRO A 18 7.48 4.47 -2.71
CA PRO A 18 6.89 5.28 -3.76
C PRO A 18 6.39 4.39 -4.93
N LEU A 19 5.59 4.94 -5.84
CA LEU A 19 5.01 4.22 -7.00
C LEU A 19 6.07 3.60 -7.92
N GLU A 20 7.23 4.25 -8.03
CA GLU A 20 8.36 3.82 -8.85
C GLU A 20 9.13 2.66 -8.18
N ARG A 21 8.92 2.45 -6.88
CA ARG A 21 9.58 1.38 -6.11
C ARG A 21 8.64 0.79 -5.05
N PRO A 22 7.56 0.11 -5.50
CA PRO A 22 6.59 -0.50 -4.62
C PRO A 22 7.20 -1.67 -3.83
N LYS A 23 6.61 -2.01 -2.68
CA LYS A 23 7.04 -3.19 -1.91
C LYS A 23 6.21 -4.41 -2.31
N ARG A 24 6.87 -5.48 -2.75
CA ARG A 24 6.23 -6.78 -2.95
C ARG A 24 5.82 -7.38 -1.59
N LYS A 25 4.58 -7.84 -1.47
CA LYS A 25 4.05 -8.53 -0.30
C LYS A 25 3.31 -9.80 -0.72
N LYS A 26 3.46 -10.86 0.07
CA LYS A 26 2.58 -12.02 -0.01
C LYS A 26 1.24 -11.69 0.64
N PRO A 27 0.10 -12.17 0.12
CA PRO A 27 -1.23 -11.92 0.69
C PRO A 27 -1.32 -12.22 2.19
N PHE A 28 -0.68 -13.30 2.67
CA PHE A 28 -0.62 -13.65 4.10
C PHE A 28 -0.06 -12.55 5.02
N HIS A 29 0.73 -11.60 4.50
CA HIS A 29 1.31 -10.51 5.27
C HIS A 29 0.53 -9.18 5.19
N VAL A 30 -0.66 -9.21 4.60
CA VAL A 30 -1.51 -8.03 4.41
C VAL A 30 -2.90 -8.35 4.93
N ALA A 31 -3.51 -7.42 5.66
CA ALA A 31 -4.89 -7.50 6.07
C ALA A 31 -5.72 -6.54 5.21
N ALA A 32 -6.86 -7.01 4.70
CA ALA A 32 -7.80 -6.16 4.00
C ALA A 32 -8.39 -5.12 4.96
N THR A 33 -8.55 -3.89 4.49
CA THR A 33 -9.20 -2.81 5.24
C THR A 33 -10.60 -2.58 4.71
N ALA A 34 -11.52 -2.10 5.55
CA ALA A 34 -12.88 -1.72 5.16
C ALA A 34 -12.95 -0.38 4.39
N THR A 35 -11.85 0.02 3.76
CA THR A 35 -11.71 1.33 3.10
C THR A 35 -11.01 1.13 1.78
N VAL A 36 -11.65 1.61 0.72
CA VAL A 36 -11.12 1.62 -0.64
C VAL A 36 -10.97 3.09 -1.05
N LEU A 37 -9.79 3.45 -1.53
CA LEU A 37 -9.51 4.78 -2.06
C LEU A 37 -9.85 4.82 -3.55
N PRO A 38 -10.36 5.95 -4.08
CA PRO A 38 -10.59 6.12 -5.51
C PRO A 38 -9.26 6.17 -6.27
N GLU A 39 -9.28 5.77 -7.54
CA GLU A 39 -8.06 5.64 -8.37
C GLU A 39 -7.32 6.97 -8.55
N GLU A 40 -8.06 8.08 -8.63
CA GLU A 40 -7.51 9.44 -8.77
C GLU A 40 -6.60 9.82 -7.60
N ALA A 41 -6.88 9.27 -6.40
CA ALA A 41 -6.06 9.48 -5.21
C ALA A 41 -4.74 8.69 -5.23
N LEU A 42 -4.57 7.78 -6.18
CA LEU A 42 -3.44 6.84 -6.26
C LEU A 42 -2.44 7.16 -7.39
N ARG A 43 -2.68 8.20 -8.19
CA ARG A 43 -1.88 8.50 -9.40
C ARG A 43 -0.46 9.01 -9.13
N THR A 44 -0.22 9.66 -7.99
CA THR A 44 1.10 10.21 -7.66
C THR A 44 1.48 9.96 -6.20
N ASN A 45 2.78 9.94 -5.91
CA ASN A 45 3.32 9.84 -4.55
C ASN A 45 2.79 10.94 -3.62
N ARG A 46 2.48 12.13 -4.15
CA ARG A 46 1.87 13.23 -3.35
C ARG A 46 0.41 12.92 -3.03
N GLN A 47 -0.38 12.46 -4.00
CA GLN A 47 -1.79 12.12 -3.78
C GLN A 47 -1.95 10.95 -2.81
N ILE A 48 -1.16 9.88 -2.97
CA ILE A 48 -1.18 8.73 -2.05
C ILE A 48 -0.87 9.18 -0.61
N ARG A 49 0.17 9.99 -0.42
CA ARG A 49 0.51 10.51 0.92
C ARG A 49 -0.64 11.33 1.51
N SER A 50 -1.27 12.20 0.74
CA SER A 50 -2.40 12.99 1.21
C SER A 50 -3.61 12.11 1.56
N ALA A 51 -3.94 11.13 0.72
CA ALA A 51 -5.04 10.21 0.94
C ALA A 51 -4.82 9.31 2.17
N LEU A 52 -3.57 8.93 2.45
CA LEU A 52 -3.23 8.08 3.60
C LEU A 52 -3.06 8.85 4.92
N ARG A 53 -2.92 10.18 4.91
CA ARG A 53 -2.72 11.01 6.13
C ARG A 53 -3.74 10.72 7.23
N PRO A 54 -5.07 10.71 6.98
CA PRO A 54 -6.07 10.50 8.03
C PRO A 54 -5.93 9.16 8.78
N PHE A 55 -5.30 8.15 8.17
CA PHE A 55 -5.16 6.82 8.75
C PHE A 55 -3.87 6.65 9.56
N ARG A 56 -2.88 7.53 9.38
CA ARG A 56 -1.59 7.44 10.08
C ARG A 56 -1.70 7.82 11.55
N ASP A 57 -2.55 8.79 11.86
CA ASP A 57 -2.73 9.27 13.24
C ASP A 57 -3.54 8.27 14.09
N ARG A 58 -4.33 7.42 13.43
CA ARG A 58 -5.08 6.34 14.07
C ARG A 58 -4.20 5.13 14.43
N ALA A 59 -3.11 4.93 13.70
CA ALA A 59 -2.14 3.84 13.95
C ALA A 59 -1.13 4.15 15.06
N GLY A 60 -1.00 5.42 15.48
CA GLY A 60 -0.08 5.86 16.54
C GLY A 60 -0.70 6.00 17.93
N LYS A 61 -1.98 5.65 18.10
CA LYS A 61 -2.64 5.54 19.41
C LYS A 61 -2.75 4.06 19.77
N SER A 62 -1.68 3.52 20.34
CA SER A 62 -1.66 2.28 21.10
C SER A 62 -0.89 2.51 22.39
#